data_AF-A0A7W5LIN3-F1
#
_entry.id   AF-A0A7W5LIN3-F1
#
_cell.length_a   1.000
_cell.length_b   1.000
_cell.length_c   1.000
_cell.angle_alpha   90.00
_cell.angle_beta   90.00
_cell.angle_gamma   90.00
#
_symmetry.space_group_name_H-M   'P 1'
#
loop_
_entity.id
_entity.type
_entity.pdbx_description
1 polymer ?
#
loop_
_entity_poly.entity_id
_entity_poly.type
_entity_poly.pdbx_seq_one_letter_code
_entity_poly.pdbx_strand_id
1 'polypeptide(L)'
;MHVDVIEKLEDLRALKDDWDRIYEIDPEAHCFLSWTWMSSWFASRSLPWLVLVAREDADGAYVAFFPIQLGTGLDRGKGFYNTIVMGGSYFAAYTGILCDPAFADAAVSAFADRIRSLHWSSLHLDDIDRSSARIGSFLECFPPTDFVGDRVKRPAQISDAAERIDPEIHVHVTLPADFESFLREKLHWRARRNIRQCLRKLDGSAAFRMTHGDAGTVEEDLATLLSLWEKQWGWRNPGYMHYVLDNSRSVLPDCFRGGGLFLPILWHDQMPIAASAVLLDRPRKSLICFLSGRDVTVRDMSPGLMVHAYTIRWAIENGFRIYDLGAGNYAHKYIFGSVSRRIERFRIDTRTGRNLGERLDPHCLPFVVARIENLHAAGDLTDTEIGCRQVLAIEPMHKEALTLYREIVASRMLWQAISSDDVVTNTAADNQGAIDRAEAEKQCRAAIAENPGDFDAAHRLSILLLLRSEAKEAEAEIRRALELRPDSAAAHCTYGNLLAAIRDFEGAIVRYDQAIALEPGHAIAYNNKGNALRRLGRSDEALASYEKAIAIRPNYEQALANRAALFDEETDMLPAVVQLSRLPPNV
;
A
#
# COMPACT_ATOMS: atom_id res chain seq x y z
N MET A 1 -23.50 20.25 -3.55
CA MET A 1 -22.78 19.90 -4.78
C MET A 1 -22.77 18.38 -4.90
N HIS A 2 -22.95 17.85 -6.11
CA HIS A 2 -22.88 16.41 -6.36
C HIS A 2 -21.44 16.01 -6.66
N VAL A 3 -20.99 14.87 -6.12
CA VAL A 3 -19.64 14.33 -6.34
C VAL A 3 -19.74 12.93 -6.90
N ASP A 4 -19.29 12.78 -8.14
CA ASP A 4 -19.11 11.48 -8.79
C ASP A 4 -17.69 10.96 -8.52
N VAL A 5 -17.50 9.64 -8.58
CA VAL A 5 -16.20 8.99 -8.40
C VAL A 5 -15.81 8.28 -9.68
N ILE A 6 -14.67 8.67 -10.24
CA ILE A 6 -14.11 8.08 -11.45
C ILE A 6 -12.96 7.16 -11.07
N GLU A 7 -13.06 5.91 -11.50
CA GLU A 7 -12.17 4.81 -11.08
C GLU A 7 -11.55 4.09 -12.28
N LYS A 8 -12.03 4.40 -13.51
CA LYS A 8 -11.63 3.75 -14.75
C LYS A 8 -11.10 4.77 -15.74
N LEU A 9 -10.09 4.36 -16.50
CA LEU A 9 -9.44 5.21 -17.47
C LEU A 9 -10.38 5.62 -18.63
N GLU A 10 -11.34 4.77 -18.98
CA GLU A 10 -12.35 5.06 -20.01
C GLU A 10 -13.25 6.22 -19.60
N ASP A 11 -13.77 6.18 -18.36
CA ASP A 11 -14.61 7.23 -17.80
C ASP A 11 -13.81 8.52 -17.58
N LEU A 12 -12.55 8.41 -17.16
CA LEU A 12 -11.65 9.56 -17.03
C LEU A 12 -11.49 10.29 -18.37
N ARG A 13 -11.32 9.56 -19.49
CA ARG A 13 -11.16 10.16 -20.84
C ARG A 13 -12.36 11.03 -21.25
N ALA A 14 -13.57 10.70 -20.78
CA ALA A 14 -14.76 11.50 -21.05
C ALA A 14 -14.71 12.88 -20.36
N LEU A 15 -13.86 13.06 -19.34
CA LEU A 15 -13.75 14.30 -18.58
C LEU A 15 -12.77 15.32 -19.18
N LYS A 16 -12.05 14.96 -20.25
CA LYS A 16 -10.95 15.78 -20.77
C LYS A 16 -11.35 17.24 -21.02
N ASP A 17 -12.50 17.46 -21.66
CA ASP A 17 -12.91 18.81 -22.06
C ASP A 17 -13.25 19.69 -20.85
N ASP A 18 -13.94 19.14 -19.85
CA ASP A 18 -14.18 19.85 -18.59
C ASP A 18 -12.88 20.06 -17.81
N TRP A 19 -11.99 19.06 -17.77
CA TRP A 19 -10.70 19.16 -17.10
C TRP A 19 -9.85 20.29 -17.67
N ASP A 20 -9.70 20.35 -19.00
CA ASP A 20 -8.94 21.39 -19.68
C ASP A 20 -9.58 22.78 -19.47
N ARG A 21 -10.91 22.87 -19.50
CA ARG A 21 -11.64 24.11 -19.22
C ARG A 21 -11.34 24.61 -17.80
N ILE A 22 -11.42 23.74 -16.80
CA ILE A 22 -11.14 24.10 -15.40
C ILE A 22 -9.66 24.44 -15.21
N TYR A 23 -8.76 23.68 -15.82
CA TYR A 23 -7.32 23.94 -15.77
C TYR A 23 -6.97 25.36 -16.25
N GLU A 24 -7.61 25.84 -17.31
CA GLU A 24 -7.34 27.18 -17.85
C GLU A 24 -7.73 28.29 -16.86
N ILE A 25 -8.88 28.15 -16.18
CA ILE A 25 -9.44 29.20 -15.33
C ILE A 25 -8.95 29.16 -13.86
N ASP A 26 -8.53 27.99 -13.36
CA ASP A 26 -8.15 27.84 -11.95
C ASP A 26 -6.78 28.48 -11.66
N PRO A 27 -6.69 29.57 -10.85
CA PRO A 27 -5.43 30.25 -10.57
C PRO A 27 -4.39 29.38 -9.83
N GLU A 28 -4.81 28.27 -9.23
CA GLU A 28 -3.93 27.32 -8.55
C GLU A 28 -3.49 26.14 -9.45
N ALA A 29 -4.02 26.05 -10.68
CA ALA A 29 -3.60 25.03 -11.64
C ALA A 29 -2.12 25.19 -12.03
N HIS A 30 -1.45 24.04 -12.16
CA HIS A 30 -0.06 23.91 -12.56
C HIS A 30 0.14 22.63 -13.38
N CYS A 31 1.25 22.50 -14.11
CA CYS A 31 1.45 21.38 -15.07
C CYS A 31 1.15 19.97 -14.55
N PHE A 32 1.42 19.66 -13.27
CA PHE A 32 1.14 18.34 -12.68
C PHE A 32 -0.35 18.07 -12.47
N LEU A 33 -1.23 19.06 -12.62
CA LEU A 33 -2.69 18.90 -12.69
C LEU A 33 -3.20 18.98 -14.13
N SER A 34 -2.34 19.13 -15.13
CA SER A 34 -2.78 19.11 -16.53
C SER A 34 -3.37 17.75 -16.88
N TRP A 35 -4.31 17.74 -17.84
CA TRP A 35 -4.89 16.51 -18.37
C TRP A 35 -3.80 15.52 -18.80
N THR A 36 -2.82 15.98 -19.59
CA THR A 36 -1.73 15.14 -20.09
C THR A 36 -0.96 14.46 -18.96
N TRP A 37 -0.58 15.21 -17.91
CA TRP A 37 0.15 14.63 -16.79
C TRP A 37 -0.71 13.62 -16.01
N MET A 38 -1.92 14.01 -15.62
CA MET A 38 -2.77 13.18 -14.77
C MET A 38 -3.27 11.92 -15.48
N SER A 39 -3.71 12.03 -16.74
CA SER A 39 -4.16 10.87 -17.51
C SER A 39 -3.03 9.86 -17.74
N SER A 40 -1.81 10.31 -18.05
CA SER A 40 -0.64 9.43 -18.16
C SER A 40 -0.19 8.84 -16.83
N TRP A 41 -0.25 9.64 -15.74
CA TRP A 41 0.06 9.16 -14.40
C TRP A 41 -0.85 7.99 -14.04
N PHE A 42 -2.16 8.19 -14.13
CA PHE A 42 -3.15 7.16 -13.80
C PHE A 42 -3.13 5.96 -14.73
N ALA A 43 -2.88 6.15 -16.03
CA ALA A 43 -2.73 5.05 -16.99
C ALA A 43 -1.53 4.14 -16.67
N SER A 44 -0.53 4.64 -15.95
CA SER A 44 0.69 3.89 -15.60
C SER A 44 0.71 3.34 -14.17
N ARG A 45 -0.34 3.54 -13.37
CA ARG A 45 -0.41 3.04 -11.99
C ARG A 45 -0.99 1.63 -11.93
N SER A 46 -0.40 0.80 -11.07
CA SER A 46 -0.97 -0.48 -10.65
C SER A 46 -1.84 -0.36 -9.40
N LEU A 47 -1.64 0.69 -8.59
CA LEU A 47 -2.45 0.97 -7.42
C LEU A 47 -3.78 1.63 -7.81
N PRO A 48 -4.87 1.37 -7.06
CA PRO A 48 -6.14 2.03 -7.28
C PRO A 48 -6.01 3.55 -7.15
N TRP A 49 -6.63 4.27 -8.07
CA TRP A 49 -6.75 5.70 -8.05
C TRP A 49 -8.21 6.09 -8.23
N LEU A 50 -8.57 7.24 -7.69
CA LEU A 50 -9.90 7.82 -7.83
C LEU A 50 -9.73 9.27 -8.28
N VAL A 51 -10.64 9.74 -9.12
CA VAL A 51 -10.84 11.18 -9.30
C VAL A 51 -12.22 11.51 -8.78
N LEU A 52 -12.28 12.28 -7.70
CA LEU A 52 -13.55 12.85 -7.24
C LEU A 52 -13.85 14.05 -8.14
N VAL A 53 -15.03 14.07 -8.74
CA VAL A 53 -15.42 15.13 -9.68
C VAL A 53 -16.72 15.76 -9.23
N ALA A 54 -16.74 17.09 -9.14
CA ALA A 54 -17.85 17.81 -8.57
C ALA A 54 -18.61 18.60 -9.63
N ARG A 55 -19.94 18.68 -9.46
CA ARG A 55 -20.86 19.47 -10.30
C ARG A 55 -22.02 19.98 -9.47
N GLU A 56 -22.57 21.13 -9.84
CA GLU A 56 -23.70 21.71 -9.11
C GLU A 56 -24.95 20.83 -9.21
N ASP A 57 -25.31 20.46 -10.44
CA ASP A 57 -26.49 19.66 -10.77
C ASP A 57 -26.12 18.28 -11.32
N ALA A 58 -27.02 17.31 -11.12
CA ALA A 58 -26.83 15.92 -11.56
C ALA A 58 -26.87 15.71 -13.08
N ASP A 59 -26.98 16.76 -13.89
CA ASP A 59 -26.81 16.75 -15.35
C ASP A 59 -25.88 17.88 -15.85
N GLY A 60 -25.23 18.59 -14.92
CA GLY A 60 -24.34 19.73 -15.22
C GLY A 60 -22.91 19.32 -15.58
N ALA A 61 -22.17 20.28 -16.13
CA ALA A 61 -20.73 20.15 -16.40
C ALA A 61 -19.93 20.05 -15.09
N TYR A 62 -18.79 19.37 -15.12
CA TYR A 62 -17.93 19.26 -13.95
C TYR A 62 -17.19 20.57 -13.68
N VAL A 63 -17.18 21.01 -12.43
CA VAL A 63 -16.60 22.28 -11.98
C VAL A 63 -15.36 22.09 -11.12
N ALA A 64 -15.07 20.88 -10.66
CA ALA A 64 -13.86 20.61 -9.89
C ALA A 64 -13.42 19.14 -9.99
N PHE A 65 -12.12 18.90 -9.78
CA PHE A 65 -11.47 17.60 -9.84
C PHE A 65 -10.48 17.45 -8.68
N PHE A 66 -10.66 16.41 -7.87
CA PHE A 66 -9.71 16.01 -6.84
C PHE A 66 -9.12 14.63 -7.19
N PRO A 67 -7.96 14.61 -7.87
CA PRO A 67 -7.24 13.38 -8.14
C PRO A 67 -6.61 12.83 -6.85
N ILE A 68 -6.85 11.56 -6.54
CA ILE A 68 -6.30 10.84 -5.38
C ILE A 68 -5.85 9.44 -5.75
N GLN A 69 -4.98 8.86 -4.92
CA GLN A 69 -4.51 7.50 -5.05
C GLN A 69 -4.64 6.78 -3.70
N LEU A 70 -5.08 5.54 -3.75
CA LEU A 70 -5.25 4.71 -2.56
C LEU A 70 -3.98 3.89 -2.33
N GLY A 71 -3.42 4.01 -1.13
CA GLY A 71 -2.35 3.18 -0.63
C GLY A 71 -2.88 2.13 0.33
N THR A 72 -2.15 1.01 0.43
CA THR A 72 -2.44 -0.04 1.40
C THR A 72 -1.15 -0.49 2.05
N GLY A 73 -1.09 -0.37 3.37
CA GLY A 73 0.02 -0.83 4.19
C GLY A 73 -0.37 -2.00 5.08
N LEU A 74 0.63 -2.60 5.72
CA LEU A 74 0.47 -3.65 6.72
C LEU A 74 1.25 -3.26 7.96
N ASP A 75 0.55 -3.12 9.08
CA ASP A 75 1.17 -3.03 10.40
C ASP A 75 1.24 -4.45 10.98
N ARG A 76 2.46 -4.96 11.17
CA ARG A 76 2.71 -6.30 11.71
C ARG A 76 1.95 -6.52 13.02
N GLY A 77 1.15 -7.59 13.08
CA GLY A 77 0.32 -7.97 14.21
C GLY A 77 -0.95 -7.13 14.41
N LYS A 78 -1.17 -6.07 13.61
CA LYS A 78 -2.36 -5.21 13.70
C LYS A 78 -3.26 -5.32 12.46
N GLY A 79 -2.68 -5.65 11.31
CA GLY A 79 -3.40 -5.83 10.06
C GLY A 79 -3.16 -4.72 9.05
N PHE A 80 -3.92 -4.82 7.96
CA PHE A 80 -3.84 -3.88 6.85
C PHE A 80 -4.52 -2.56 7.20
N TYR A 81 -4.02 -1.48 6.59
CA TYR A 81 -4.60 -0.15 6.69
C TYR A 81 -4.54 0.55 5.33
N ASN A 82 -5.46 1.48 5.11
CA ASN A 82 -5.53 2.24 3.87
C ASN A 82 -5.08 3.69 4.07
N THR A 83 -4.31 4.19 3.12
CA THR A 83 -3.94 5.60 3.05
C THR A 83 -4.53 6.24 1.81
N ILE A 84 -4.85 7.52 1.88
CA ILE A 84 -5.19 8.33 0.72
C ILE A 84 -4.06 9.33 0.51
N VAL A 85 -3.54 9.42 -0.71
CA VAL A 85 -2.57 10.43 -1.11
C VAL A 85 -3.10 11.18 -2.32
N MET A 86 -2.64 12.41 -2.55
CA MET A 86 -3.07 13.18 -3.72
C MET A 86 -2.49 12.59 -5.02
N GLY A 87 -3.21 12.75 -6.13
CA GLY A 87 -2.77 12.29 -7.43
C GLY A 87 -1.41 12.89 -7.80
N GLY A 88 -0.49 12.03 -8.26
CA GLY A 88 0.89 12.44 -8.57
C GLY A 88 1.84 12.49 -7.37
N SER A 89 1.36 12.31 -6.13
CA SER A 89 2.21 12.32 -4.93
C SER A 89 3.43 11.39 -5.08
N TYR A 90 4.52 11.78 -4.43
CA TYR A 90 5.84 11.12 -4.45
C TYR A 90 6.66 11.27 -5.75
N PHE A 91 6.05 11.67 -6.87
CA PHE A 91 6.76 11.89 -8.14
C PHE A 91 6.57 13.30 -8.72
N ALA A 92 5.35 13.83 -8.71
CA ALA A 92 5.09 15.22 -9.06
C ALA A 92 5.73 16.15 -8.02
N ALA A 93 6.19 17.33 -8.46
CA ALA A 93 6.74 18.31 -7.53
C ALA A 93 5.64 19.04 -6.75
N TYR A 94 4.42 19.07 -7.30
CA TYR A 94 3.23 19.68 -6.70
C TYR A 94 2.01 18.80 -6.91
N THR A 95 1.08 18.84 -5.97
CA THR A 95 -0.25 18.25 -6.12
C THR A 95 -1.32 19.29 -5.74
N GLY A 96 -2.57 18.98 -6.02
CA GLY A 96 -3.66 19.92 -5.74
C GLY A 96 -5.03 19.38 -6.12
N ILE A 97 -6.00 20.28 -5.98
CA ILE A 97 -7.38 20.11 -6.42
C ILE A 97 -7.57 21.12 -7.55
N LEU A 98 -8.20 20.76 -8.65
CA LEU A 98 -8.63 21.73 -9.67
C LEU A 98 -10.04 22.18 -9.39
N CYS A 99 -10.29 23.49 -9.39
CA CYS A 99 -11.60 24.06 -9.14
C CYS A 99 -11.86 25.26 -10.04
N ASP A 100 -13.06 25.36 -10.59
CA ASP A 100 -13.62 26.66 -10.95
C ASP A 100 -13.61 27.57 -9.70
N PRO A 101 -12.99 28.76 -9.75
CA PRO A 101 -12.92 29.65 -8.60
C PRO A 101 -14.27 30.01 -8.01
N ALA A 102 -15.34 30.05 -8.82
CA ALA A 102 -16.69 30.36 -8.36
C ALA A 102 -17.29 29.27 -7.46
N PHE A 103 -16.77 28.04 -7.58
CA PHE A 103 -17.31 26.84 -6.92
C PHE A 103 -16.34 26.22 -5.91
N ALA A 104 -15.16 26.82 -5.71
CA ALA A 104 -14.07 26.23 -4.96
C ALA A 104 -14.47 25.80 -3.53
N ASP A 105 -15.11 26.67 -2.74
CA ASP A 105 -15.48 26.37 -1.36
C ASP A 105 -16.49 25.21 -1.27
N ALA A 106 -17.51 25.23 -2.14
CA ALA A 106 -18.55 24.21 -2.20
C ALA A 106 -17.98 22.86 -2.67
N ALA A 107 -17.08 22.87 -3.66
CA ALA A 107 -16.43 21.67 -4.17
C ALA A 107 -15.49 21.05 -3.13
N VAL A 108 -14.67 21.86 -2.47
CA VAL A 108 -13.75 21.42 -1.41
C VAL A 108 -14.50 20.78 -0.26
N SER A 109 -15.59 21.39 0.21
CA SER A 109 -16.42 20.82 1.27
C SER A 109 -17.04 19.49 0.83
N ALA A 110 -17.59 19.42 -0.39
CA ALA A 110 -18.18 18.19 -0.90
C ALA A 110 -17.14 17.07 -1.11
N PHE A 111 -15.92 17.41 -1.52
CA PHE A 111 -14.82 16.46 -1.59
C PHE A 111 -14.41 15.96 -0.21
N ALA A 112 -14.33 16.83 0.81
CA ALA A 112 -14.03 16.41 2.18
C ALA A 112 -15.11 15.44 2.72
N ASP A 113 -16.39 15.71 2.45
CA ASP A 113 -17.49 14.80 2.79
C ASP A 113 -17.31 13.43 2.13
N ARG A 114 -16.97 13.42 0.84
CA ARG A 114 -16.72 12.17 0.11
C ARG A 114 -15.51 11.42 0.68
N ILE A 115 -14.41 12.10 0.96
CA ILE A 115 -13.23 11.49 1.59
C ILE A 115 -13.58 10.89 2.95
N ARG A 116 -14.36 11.56 3.80
CA ARG A 116 -14.79 11.01 5.11
C ARG A 116 -15.68 9.77 4.98
N SER A 117 -16.30 9.54 3.82
CA SER A 117 -17.09 8.33 3.55
C SER A 117 -16.25 7.11 3.13
N LEU A 118 -14.97 7.30 2.79
CA LEU A 118 -14.06 6.22 2.41
C LEU A 118 -13.43 5.56 3.66
N HIS A 119 -12.87 4.36 3.49
CA HIS A 119 -12.32 3.58 4.60
C HIS A 119 -10.79 3.70 4.68
N TRP A 120 -10.28 4.73 5.34
CA TRP A 120 -8.84 5.03 5.44
C TRP A 120 -8.41 5.36 6.87
N SER A 121 -7.12 5.21 7.16
CA SER A 121 -6.49 5.56 8.44
C SER A 121 -5.69 6.86 8.39
N SER A 122 -5.08 7.17 7.24
CA SER A 122 -4.36 8.43 7.01
C SER A 122 -4.65 9.04 5.63
N LEU A 123 -4.85 10.36 5.59
CA LEU A 123 -4.97 11.19 4.39
C LEU A 123 -3.78 12.14 4.32
N HIS A 124 -3.09 12.15 3.19
CA HIS A 124 -1.88 12.92 2.95
C HIS A 124 -2.17 13.97 1.87
N LEU A 125 -2.04 15.23 2.25
CA LEU A 125 -2.08 16.37 1.34
C LEU A 125 -0.64 16.84 1.14
N ASP A 126 0.04 16.22 0.18
CA ASP A 126 1.48 16.38 -0.04
C ASP A 126 1.80 17.41 -1.13
N ASP A 127 2.84 18.21 -0.90
CA ASP A 127 3.44 19.11 -1.89
C ASP A 127 2.47 20.18 -2.45
N ILE A 128 1.73 20.82 -1.56
CA ILE A 128 0.78 21.87 -1.92
C ILE A 128 1.52 23.19 -2.21
N ASP A 129 1.32 23.72 -3.42
CA ASP A 129 1.75 25.05 -3.85
C ASP A 129 0.54 25.99 -3.94
N ARG A 130 0.60 27.14 -3.25
CA ARG A 130 -0.38 28.25 -3.40
C ARG A 130 -1.85 27.93 -3.08
N SER A 131 -2.14 27.04 -2.13
CA SER A 131 -3.53 26.67 -1.75
C SER A 131 -3.88 26.87 -0.27
N SER A 132 -3.31 27.86 0.42
CA SER A 132 -3.53 28.00 1.88
C SER A 132 -5.00 28.20 2.27
N ALA A 133 -5.79 28.90 1.45
CA ALA A 133 -7.23 29.05 1.67
C ALA A 133 -7.99 27.74 1.36
N ARG A 134 -7.81 27.20 0.15
CA ARG A 134 -8.50 25.98 -0.32
C ARG A 134 -8.23 24.78 0.58
N ILE A 135 -6.97 24.54 0.93
CA ILE A 135 -6.59 23.46 1.85
C ILE A 135 -7.00 23.79 3.28
N GLY A 136 -6.95 25.06 3.71
CA GLY A 136 -7.49 25.47 5.00
C GLY A 136 -8.96 25.07 5.16
N SER A 137 -9.81 25.44 4.21
CA SER A 137 -11.23 25.09 4.19
C SER A 137 -11.47 23.58 4.08
N PHE A 138 -10.62 22.86 3.34
CA PHE A 138 -10.66 21.40 3.29
C PHE A 138 -10.38 20.79 4.67
N LEU A 139 -9.34 21.25 5.36
CA LEU A 139 -8.94 20.75 6.68
C LEU A 139 -10.00 21.02 7.76
N GLU A 140 -10.70 22.16 7.68
CA GLU A 140 -11.79 22.51 8.61
C GLU A 140 -12.97 21.52 8.56
N CYS A 141 -13.12 20.76 7.47
CA CYS A 141 -14.15 19.74 7.33
C CYS A 141 -13.86 18.44 8.13
N PHE A 142 -12.71 18.34 8.78
CA PHE A 142 -12.29 17.16 9.56
C PHE A 142 -12.35 17.47 11.07
N PRO A 143 -13.43 17.10 11.78
CA PRO A 143 -13.60 17.48 13.16
C PRO A 143 -12.58 16.81 14.09
N PRO A 144 -12.04 17.54 15.09
CA PRO A 144 -11.06 17.01 16.05
C PRO A 144 -11.67 15.99 17.03
N THR A 145 -12.96 15.65 16.89
CA THR A 145 -13.65 14.54 17.56
C THR A 145 -13.50 13.22 16.84
N ASP A 146 -13.11 13.20 15.57
CA ASP A 146 -12.88 11.96 14.81
C ASP A 146 -11.46 11.87 14.20
N PHE A 147 -10.84 13.01 13.91
CA PHE A 147 -9.53 13.10 13.27
C PHE A 147 -8.47 13.80 14.14
N VAL A 148 -7.21 13.60 13.78
CA VAL A 148 -6.05 14.36 14.25
C VAL A 148 -5.29 14.78 13.02
N GLY A 149 -4.98 16.06 12.86
CA GLY A 149 -4.22 16.51 11.71
C GLY A 149 -3.41 17.75 12.00
N ASP A 150 -2.25 17.85 11.35
CA ASP A 150 -1.36 19.00 11.46
C ASP A 150 -0.48 19.10 10.19
N ARG A 151 0.21 20.22 10.06
CA ARG A 151 1.25 20.43 9.07
C ARG A 151 2.41 19.47 9.33
N VAL A 152 2.77 18.69 8.32
CA VAL A 152 3.89 17.74 8.41
C VAL A 152 5.17 18.42 7.96
N LYS A 153 6.16 18.47 8.86
CA LYS A 153 7.49 18.99 8.52
C LYS A 153 8.42 17.89 8.05
N ARG A 154 9.10 18.10 6.91
CA ARG A 154 10.19 17.21 6.48
C ARG A 154 11.50 17.55 7.19
N PRO A 155 12.26 16.55 7.66
CA PRO A 155 13.56 16.81 8.26
C PRO A 155 14.51 17.39 7.20
N ALA A 156 15.30 18.36 7.61
CA ALA A 156 16.35 18.90 6.76
C ALA A 156 17.39 17.81 6.47
N GLN A 157 17.87 17.77 5.24
CA GLN A 157 18.89 16.84 4.77
C GLN A 157 20.26 17.53 4.78
N ILE A 158 21.33 16.76 4.91
CA ILE A 158 22.70 17.25 4.73
C ILE A 158 23.18 16.76 3.37
N SER A 159 23.60 17.69 2.51
CA SER A 159 24.17 17.34 1.20
C SER A 159 25.62 16.86 1.33
N ASP A 160 26.16 16.23 0.28
CA ASP A 160 27.58 15.86 0.18
C ASP A 160 28.53 17.07 0.38
N ALA A 161 28.06 18.28 0.09
CA ALA A 161 28.79 19.52 0.29
C ALA A 161 28.63 20.08 1.73
N ALA A 162 28.09 19.28 2.66
CA ALA A 162 27.75 19.67 4.02
C ALA A 162 26.75 20.85 4.11
N GLU A 163 25.96 21.07 3.07
CA GLU A 163 24.91 22.09 3.07
C GLU A 163 23.65 21.53 3.74
N ARG A 164 23.00 22.35 4.58
CA ARG A 164 21.69 22.02 5.15
C ARG A 164 20.59 22.34 4.15
N ILE A 165 19.97 21.29 3.62
CA ILE A 165 18.92 21.36 2.61
C ILE A 165 17.54 21.21 3.28
N ASP A 166 16.71 22.23 3.15
CA ASP A 166 15.29 22.17 3.51
C ASP A 166 14.48 21.69 2.29
N PRO A 167 13.94 20.46 2.32
CA PRO A 167 13.18 19.90 1.19
C PRO A 167 11.83 20.58 0.96
N GLU A 168 11.33 21.39 1.90
CA GLU A 168 10.10 22.19 1.72
C GLU A 168 10.37 23.50 0.98
N ILE A 169 11.62 23.90 0.82
CA ILE A 169 11.97 25.09 0.07
C ILE A 169 12.12 24.72 -1.39
N HIS A 170 11.25 25.26 -2.24
CA HIS A 170 11.39 25.19 -3.69
C HIS A 170 11.96 26.49 -4.22
N VAL A 171 12.83 26.40 -5.22
CA VAL A 171 13.58 27.54 -5.76
C VAL A 171 13.15 27.78 -7.19
N HIS A 172 12.85 29.03 -7.56
CA HIS A 172 12.47 29.40 -8.92
C HIS A 172 13.11 30.72 -9.36
N VAL A 173 13.21 30.90 -10.67
CA VAL A 173 13.74 32.10 -11.32
C VAL A 173 12.57 32.88 -11.91
N THR A 174 12.43 34.15 -11.55
CA THR A 174 11.54 35.07 -12.25
C THR A 174 12.23 35.58 -13.51
N LEU A 175 11.61 35.37 -14.68
CA LEU A 175 12.14 35.70 -15.99
C LEU A 175 11.58 37.05 -16.48
N PRO A 176 12.43 38.04 -16.76
CA PRO A 176 12.00 39.32 -17.33
C PRO A 176 11.68 39.19 -18.84
N ALA A 177 11.29 40.30 -19.47
CA ALA A 177 10.85 40.34 -20.86
C ALA A 177 11.97 40.03 -21.88
N ASP A 178 13.24 40.26 -21.53
CA ASP A 178 14.38 40.01 -22.40
C ASP A 178 15.60 39.49 -21.63
N PHE A 179 16.48 38.80 -22.36
CA PHE A 179 17.61 38.09 -21.77
C PHE A 179 18.68 39.05 -21.21
N GLU A 180 18.87 40.24 -21.79
CA GLU A 180 19.84 41.20 -21.27
C GLU A 180 19.37 41.84 -19.95
N SER A 181 18.07 42.09 -19.81
CA SER A 181 17.46 42.47 -18.54
C SER A 181 17.62 41.37 -17.49
N PHE A 182 17.46 40.09 -17.85
CA PHE A 182 17.78 38.97 -16.94
C PHE A 182 19.23 39.03 -16.45
N LEU A 183 20.18 39.17 -17.38
CA LEU A 183 21.61 39.25 -17.05
C LEU A 183 21.96 40.46 -16.17
N ARG A 184 21.28 41.58 -16.34
CA ARG A 184 21.55 42.84 -15.62
C ARG A 184 20.88 42.90 -14.26
N GLU A 185 19.63 42.46 -14.16
CA GLU A 185 18.75 42.71 -13.01
C GLU A 185 18.71 41.54 -12.03
N LYS A 186 18.86 40.30 -12.51
CA LYS A 186 18.75 39.10 -11.68
C LYS A 186 20.09 38.57 -11.22
N LEU A 187 21.14 38.75 -12.03
CA LEU A 187 22.42 38.10 -11.79
C LEU A 187 23.45 39.00 -11.11
N HIS A 188 24.14 38.45 -10.12
CA HIS A 188 25.39 39.01 -9.64
C HIS A 188 26.46 38.98 -10.73
N TRP A 189 27.40 39.94 -10.75
CA TRP A 189 28.35 40.15 -11.85
C TRP A 189 29.18 38.89 -12.20
N ARG A 190 29.55 38.06 -11.21
CA ARG A 190 30.28 36.79 -11.44
C ARG A 190 29.42 35.79 -12.21
N ALA A 191 28.17 35.61 -11.80
CA ALA A 191 27.22 34.72 -12.46
C ALA A 191 26.93 35.20 -13.88
N ARG A 192 26.71 36.52 -14.05
CA ARG A 192 26.57 37.16 -15.37
C ARG A 192 27.75 36.88 -16.29
N ARG A 193 28.99 37.04 -15.80
CA ARG A 193 30.21 36.74 -16.56
C ARG A 193 30.26 35.28 -16.98
N ASN A 194 30.00 34.36 -16.05
CA ASN A 194 30.07 32.92 -16.31
C ASN A 194 29.00 32.47 -17.31
N ILE A 195 27.76 32.94 -17.16
CA ILE A 195 26.66 32.63 -18.09
C ILE A 195 26.98 33.15 -19.50
N ARG A 196 27.48 34.39 -19.63
CA ARG A 196 27.91 34.92 -20.93
C ARG A 196 29.04 34.10 -21.56
N GLN A 197 30.00 33.64 -20.76
CA GLN A 197 31.09 32.78 -21.24
C GLN A 197 30.57 31.42 -21.70
N CYS A 198 29.67 30.79 -20.94
CA CYS A 198 29.03 29.52 -21.31
C CYS A 198 28.27 29.64 -22.64
N LEU A 199 27.41 30.65 -22.77
CA LEU A 199 26.63 30.85 -24.00
C LEU A 199 27.50 31.21 -25.20
N ARG A 200 28.54 32.03 -25.02
CA ARG A 200 29.50 32.30 -26.10
C ARG A 200 30.23 31.04 -26.57
N LYS A 201 30.61 30.16 -25.63
CA LYS A 201 31.22 28.86 -25.99
C LYS A 201 30.23 27.98 -26.74
N LEU A 202 28.97 27.94 -26.30
CA LEU A 202 27.92 27.17 -26.96
C LEU A 202 27.63 27.68 -28.37
N ASP A 203 27.50 28.99 -28.55
CA ASP A 203 27.11 29.61 -29.82
C ASP A 203 28.29 29.71 -30.81
N GLY A 204 29.53 29.75 -30.31
CA GLY A 204 30.73 30.04 -31.11
C GLY A 204 31.68 28.88 -31.35
N SER A 205 31.43 27.70 -30.78
CA SER A 205 32.30 26.52 -30.91
C SER A 205 31.65 25.45 -31.78
N ALA A 206 32.37 24.92 -32.77
CA ALA A 206 31.92 23.76 -33.52
C ALA A 206 31.83 22.48 -32.67
N ALA A 207 32.54 22.43 -31.54
CA ALA A 207 32.53 21.29 -30.63
C ALA A 207 31.30 21.26 -29.72
N PHE A 208 30.58 22.37 -29.53
CA PHE A 208 29.38 22.39 -28.68
C PHE A 208 28.12 22.53 -29.54
N ARG A 209 27.11 21.73 -29.20
CA ARG A 209 25.81 21.75 -29.86
C ARG A 209 24.71 21.60 -28.82
N MET A 210 23.66 22.40 -28.95
CA MET A 210 22.40 22.16 -28.25
C MET A 210 21.39 21.59 -29.25
N THR A 211 20.79 20.45 -28.92
CA THR A 211 19.61 19.94 -29.63
C THR A 211 18.39 19.95 -28.74
N HIS A 212 17.22 19.78 -29.36
CA HIS A 212 15.96 19.59 -28.66
C HIS A 212 15.32 18.32 -29.17
N GLY A 213 14.67 17.57 -28.28
CA GLY A 213 13.82 16.45 -28.69
C GLY A 213 12.77 16.88 -29.70
N ASP A 214 12.65 16.11 -30.78
CA ASP A 214 11.59 16.21 -31.77
C ASP A 214 10.89 14.85 -31.95
N ALA A 215 9.87 14.79 -32.82
CA ALA A 215 9.08 13.58 -33.03
C ALA A 215 9.91 12.39 -33.55
N GLY A 216 11.06 12.63 -34.19
CA GLY A 216 11.98 11.60 -34.68
C GLY A 216 13.05 11.20 -33.68
N THR A 217 13.34 12.01 -32.66
CA THR A 217 14.46 11.76 -31.73
C THR A 217 14.05 11.57 -30.26
N VAL A 218 12.81 11.90 -29.88
CA VAL A 218 12.40 11.96 -28.46
C VAL A 218 12.69 10.69 -27.67
N GLU A 219 12.51 9.51 -28.25
CA GLU A 219 12.77 8.24 -27.56
C GLU A 219 14.25 8.09 -27.20
N GLU A 220 15.14 8.33 -28.16
CA GLU A 220 16.59 8.28 -27.99
C GLU A 220 17.09 9.41 -27.05
N ASP A 221 16.49 10.58 -27.16
CA ASP A 221 16.82 11.76 -26.35
C ASP A 221 16.41 11.59 -24.89
N LEU A 222 15.23 10.99 -24.63
CA LEU A 222 14.81 10.61 -23.28
C LEU A 222 15.71 9.51 -22.72
N ALA A 223 16.03 8.49 -23.51
CA ALA A 223 16.97 7.44 -23.09
C ALA A 223 18.34 8.02 -22.71
N THR A 224 18.83 9.00 -23.49
CA THR A 224 20.06 9.74 -23.22
C THR A 224 20.00 10.48 -21.88
N LEU A 225 18.92 11.24 -21.64
CA LEU A 225 18.69 11.94 -20.37
C LEU A 225 18.70 10.96 -19.19
N LEU A 226 17.93 9.89 -19.28
CA LEU A 226 17.79 8.90 -18.21
C LEU A 226 19.12 8.20 -17.93
N SER A 227 19.91 7.88 -18.96
CA SER A 227 21.26 7.32 -18.80
C SER A 227 22.22 8.28 -18.10
N LEU A 228 22.19 9.57 -18.46
CA LEU A 228 23.01 10.59 -17.80
C LEU A 228 22.59 10.77 -16.33
N TRP A 229 21.29 10.76 -16.06
CA TRP A 229 20.76 10.88 -14.69
C TRP A 229 21.15 9.68 -13.84
N GLU A 230 21.00 8.46 -14.36
CA GLU A 230 21.41 7.21 -13.71
C GLU A 230 22.90 7.22 -13.36
N LYS A 231 23.78 7.57 -14.31
CA LYS A 231 25.23 7.64 -14.06
C LYS A 231 25.58 8.68 -12.99
N GLN A 232 24.82 9.79 -12.94
CA GLN A 232 25.07 10.86 -11.98
C GLN A 232 24.61 10.50 -10.56
N TRP A 233 23.44 9.87 -10.42
CA TRP A 233 22.75 9.74 -9.13
C TRP A 233 22.46 8.31 -8.69
N GLY A 234 22.43 7.34 -9.61
CA GLY A 234 21.92 5.99 -9.39
C GLY A 234 22.63 5.20 -8.29
N TRP A 235 23.93 5.44 -8.12
CA TRP A 235 24.76 4.80 -7.09
C TRP A 235 24.33 5.13 -5.65
N ARG A 236 23.61 6.25 -5.43
CA ARG A 236 23.24 6.69 -4.07
C ARG A 236 22.09 5.88 -3.48
N ASN A 237 21.10 5.55 -4.30
CA ASN A 237 19.92 4.81 -3.88
C ASN A 237 19.32 4.07 -5.09
N PRO A 238 19.68 2.78 -5.30
CA PRO A 238 19.20 2.00 -6.44
C PRO A 238 17.67 1.86 -6.49
N GLY A 239 17.01 1.72 -5.34
CA GLY A 239 15.55 1.62 -5.29
C GLY A 239 14.86 2.91 -5.74
N TYR A 240 15.33 4.05 -5.25
CA TYR A 240 14.84 5.37 -5.68
C TYR A 240 15.17 5.63 -7.16
N MET A 241 16.33 5.18 -7.64
CA MET A 241 16.70 5.27 -9.04
C MET A 241 15.69 4.54 -9.92
N HIS A 242 15.40 3.26 -9.66
CA HIS A 242 14.39 2.50 -10.42
C HIS A 242 13.04 3.23 -10.41
N TYR A 243 12.59 3.70 -9.25
CA TYR A 243 11.36 4.49 -9.12
C TYR A 243 11.35 5.73 -10.03
N VAL A 244 12.41 6.55 -10.02
CA VAL A 244 12.46 7.77 -10.85
C VAL A 244 12.50 7.41 -12.35
N LEU A 245 13.30 6.43 -12.73
CA LEU A 245 13.47 6.04 -14.13
C LEU A 245 12.19 5.44 -14.72
N ASP A 246 11.52 4.53 -14.01
CA ASP A 246 10.34 3.84 -14.51
C ASP A 246 9.14 4.78 -14.61
N ASN A 247 8.96 5.67 -13.62
CA ASN A 247 7.93 6.71 -13.70
C ASN A 247 8.21 7.71 -14.83
N SER A 248 9.47 8.13 -15.01
CA SER A 248 9.85 9.04 -16.09
C SER A 248 9.58 8.44 -17.47
N ARG A 249 9.91 7.15 -17.67
CA ARG A 249 9.60 6.41 -18.92
C ARG A 249 8.11 6.32 -19.19
N SER A 250 7.29 6.31 -18.15
CA SER A 250 5.84 6.18 -18.29
C SER A 250 5.14 7.51 -18.64
N VAL A 251 5.61 8.65 -18.09
CA VAL A 251 4.89 9.93 -18.24
C VAL A 251 5.53 10.92 -19.21
N LEU A 252 6.86 10.94 -19.35
CA LEU A 252 7.53 11.96 -20.16
C LEU A 252 7.25 11.83 -21.67
N PRO A 253 7.14 10.63 -22.27
CA PRO A 253 6.75 10.49 -23.66
C PRO A 253 5.39 11.14 -23.96
N ASP A 254 4.43 11.00 -23.05
CA ASP A 254 3.09 11.56 -23.21
C ASP A 254 3.09 13.08 -23.02
N CYS A 255 3.87 13.58 -22.06
CA CYS A 255 4.12 15.02 -21.91
C CYS A 255 4.70 15.61 -23.20
N PHE A 256 5.62 14.89 -23.88
CA PHE A 256 6.14 15.32 -25.17
C PHE A 256 5.09 15.30 -26.27
N ARG A 257 4.35 14.20 -26.43
CA ARG A 257 3.27 14.09 -27.42
C ARG A 257 2.18 15.16 -27.23
N GLY A 258 1.92 15.54 -25.98
CA GLY A 258 1.01 16.62 -25.61
C GLY A 258 1.60 18.04 -25.72
N GLY A 259 2.84 18.20 -26.20
CA GLY A 259 3.50 19.51 -26.37
C GLY A 259 3.92 20.18 -25.06
N GLY A 260 3.90 19.44 -23.95
CA GLY A 260 4.21 19.87 -22.58
C GLY A 260 5.63 19.54 -22.10
N LEU A 261 6.51 19.01 -22.97
CA LEU A 261 7.91 18.71 -22.64
C LEU A 261 8.87 19.42 -23.59
N PHE A 262 9.83 20.13 -23.01
CA PHE A 262 11.03 20.64 -23.68
C PHE A 262 12.24 19.83 -23.22
N LEU A 263 13.02 19.31 -24.18
CA LEU A 263 14.09 18.34 -23.92
C LEU A 263 15.43 18.83 -24.52
N PRO A 264 16.10 19.83 -23.91
CA PRO A 264 17.42 20.27 -24.35
C PRO A 264 18.52 19.25 -24.02
N ILE A 265 19.36 18.96 -25.01
CA ILE A 265 20.55 18.11 -24.87
C ILE A 265 21.78 18.87 -25.34
N LEU A 266 22.75 18.95 -24.43
CA LEU A 266 24.06 19.50 -24.67
C LEU A 266 25.02 18.39 -25.13
N TRP A 267 25.62 18.60 -26.28
CA TRP A 267 26.63 17.75 -26.88
C TRP A 267 28.00 18.41 -26.83
N HIS A 268 29.03 17.58 -26.59
CA HIS A 268 30.41 17.90 -26.88
C HIS A 268 30.91 16.93 -27.95
N ASP A 269 31.20 17.46 -29.14
CA ASP A 269 31.38 16.71 -30.36
C ASP A 269 30.17 15.79 -30.63
N GLN A 270 30.36 14.47 -30.57
CA GLN A 270 29.30 13.46 -30.74
C GLN A 270 28.79 12.90 -29.43
N MET A 271 29.31 13.34 -28.28
CA MET A 271 28.95 12.80 -26.97
C MET A 271 27.93 13.70 -26.26
N PRO A 272 26.77 13.16 -25.81
CA PRO A 272 25.85 13.91 -24.98
C PRO A 272 26.43 14.02 -23.58
N ILE A 273 26.60 15.26 -23.09
CA ILE A 273 27.25 15.56 -21.81
C ILE A 273 26.31 16.15 -20.77
N ALA A 274 25.14 16.64 -21.17
CA ALA A 274 24.06 17.01 -20.26
C ALA A 274 22.72 17.03 -21.00
N ALA A 275 21.64 16.75 -20.27
CA ALA A 275 20.29 16.83 -20.79
C ALA A 275 19.32 17.27 -19.68
N SER A 276 18.16 17.80 -20.03
CA SER A 276 17.10 18.09 -19.06
C SER A 276 15.72 17.86 -19.64
N ALA A 277 14.85 17.20 -18.88
CA ALA A 277 13.40 17.21 -19.11
C ALA A 277 12.81 18.43 -18.41
N VAL A 278 12.28 19.36 -19.21
CA VAL A 278 11.69 20.61 -18.74
C VAL A 278 10.20 20.61 -19.09
N LEU A 279 9.34 20.50 -18.07
CA LEU A 279 7.90 20.55 -18.27
C LEU A 279 7.46 21.98 -18.58
N LEU A 280 6.54 22.13 -19.51
CA LEU A 280 6.02 23.42 -19.98
C LEU A 280 4.58 23.62 -19.52
N ASP A 281 4.33 24.75 -18.87
CA ASP A 281 2.99 25.21 -18.54
C ASP A 281 2.74 26.54 -19.24
N ARG A 282 2.17 26.46 -20.45
CA ARG A 282 1.95 27.63 -21.31
C ARG A 282 0.93 28.60 -20.73
N PRO A 283 -0.24 28.14 -20.21
CA PRO A 283 -1.20 29.04 -19.58
C PRO A 283 -0.58 29.84 -18.43
N ARG A 284 0.30 29.22 -17.62
CA ARG A 284 0.92 29.88 -16.47
C ARG A 284 2.25 30.53 -16.82
N LYS A 285 2.69 30.42 -18.08
CA LYS A 285 3.99 30.89 -18.57
C LYS A 285 5.13 30.43 -17.66
N SER A 286 5.08 29.19 -17.21
CA SER A 286 6.10 28.60 -16.35
C SER A 286 6.75 27.37 -16.98
N LEU A 287 8.00 27.13 -16.61
CA LEU A 287 8.75 25.91 -16.90
C LEU A 287 9.13 25.25 -15.58
N ILE A 288 9.18 23.93 -15.55
CA ILE A 288 9.66 23.18 -14.39
C ILE A 288 10.82 22.29 -14.83
N CYS A 289 11.98 22.50 -14.21
CA CYS A 289 13.15 21.64 -14.33
C CYS A 289 12.86 20.32 -13.62
N PHE A 290 12.21 19.38 -14.32
CA PHE A 290 11.71 18.16 -13.72
C PHE A 290 12.84 17.15 -13.48
N LEU A 291 13.68 16.92 -14.49
CA LEU A 291 14.80 16.00 -14.40
C LEU A 291 16.01 16.55 -15.17
N SER A 292 17.20 16.49 -14.58
CA SER A 292 18.45 16.90 -15.24
C SER A 292 19.57 15.93 -14.95
N GLY A 293 20.24 15.47 -16.00
CA GLY A 293 21.40 14.59 -15.94
C GLY A 293 22.60 15.21 -16.62
N ARG A 294 23.80 14.95 -16.12
CA ARG A 294 25.07 15.38 -16.74
C ARG A 294 26.17 14.36 -16.54
N ASP A 295 27.13 14.39 -17.45
CA ASP A 295 28.41 13.74 -17.27
C ASP A 295 29.22 14.46 -16.18
N VAL A 296 29.49 13.74 -15.09
CA VAL A 296 30.26 14.26 -13.95
C VAL A 296 31.77 14.22 -14.17
N THR A 297 32.24 13.54 -15.23
CA THR A 297 33.65 13.44 -15.60
C THR A 297 34.14 14.68 -16.35
N VAL A 298 33.24 15.43 -16.99
CA VAL A 298 33.55 16.71 -17.64
C VAL A 298 33.80 17.79 -16.59
N ARG A 299 35.07 18.20 -16.44
CA ARG A 299 35.51 19.17 -15.41
C ARG A 299 35.93 20.54 -15.96
N ASP A 300 36.34 20.63 -17.22
CA ASP A 300 36.85 21.86 -17.84
C ASP A 300 35.76 22.93 -18.07
N MET A 301 34.50 22.57 -17.82
CA MET A 301 33.35 23.46 -17.78
C MET A 301 32.23 22.87 -16.94
N SER A 302 31.14 23.62 -16.77
CA SER A 302 29.93 23.14 -16.10
C SER A 302 28.83 22.86 -17.13
N PRO A 303 28.62 21.58 -17.54
CA PRO A 303 27.52 21.21 -18.43
C PRO A 303 26.15 21.64 -17.89
N GLY A 304 25.94 21.47 -16.57
CA GLY A 304 24.70 21.87 -15.91
C GLY A 304 24.44 23.38 -16.01
N LEU A 305 25.45 24.22 -15.75
CA LEU A 305 25.30 25.67 -15.91
C LEU A 305 24.92 26.05 -17.34
N MET A 306 25.53 25.39 -18.34
CA MET A 306 25.27 25.68 -19.74
C MET A 306 23.85 25.31 -20.16
N VAL A 307 23.35 24.13 -19.77
CA VAL A 307 21.97 23.71 -20.05
C VAL A 307 20.95 24.65 -19.39
N HIS A 308 21.14 25.02 -18.13
CA HIS A 308 20.22 25.96 -17.47
C HIS A 308 20.30 27.38 -18.07
N ALA A 309 21.49 27.88 -18.39
CA ALA A 309 21.66 29.19 -19.04
C ALA A 309 20.97 29.22 -20.40
N TYR A 310 21.12 28.17 -21.19
CA TYR A 310 20.45 28.01 -22.47
C TYR A 310 18.93 27.96 -22.29
N THR A 311 18.44 27.14 -21.35
CA THR A 311 17.02 26.97 -21.06
C THR A 311 16.38 28.29 -20.62
N ILE A 312 17.07 29.09 -19.79
CA ILE A 312 16.60 30.41 -19.36
C ILE A 312 16.51 31.38 -20.56
N ARG A 313 17.52 31.41 -21.43
CA ARG A 313 17.49 32.23 -22.65
C ARG A 313 16.31 31.84 -23.54
N TRP A 314 16.18 30.54 -23.83
CA TRP A 314 15.08 29.99 -24.62
C TRP A 314 13.71 30.31 -24.01
N ALA A 315 13.55 30.15 -22.69
CA ALA A 315 12.31 30.42 -21.99
C ALA A 315 11.86 31.88 -22.15
N ILE A 316 12.79 32.83 -21.98
CA ILE A 316 12.51 34.27 -22.15
C ILE A 316 12.12 34.56 -23.59
N GLU A 317 12.87 34.04 -24.57
CA GLU A 317 12.60 34.21 -25.99
C GLU A 317 11.24 33.63 -26.41
N ASN A 318 10.75 32.63 -25.68
CA ASN A 318 9.44 31.99 -25.88
C ASN A 318 8.34 32.53 -24.94
N GLY A 319 8.58 33.66 -24.27
CA GLY A 319 7.55 34.38 -23.52
C GLY A 319 7.18 33.79 -22.15
N PHE A 320 7.98 32.85 -21.64
CA PHE A 320 7.82 32.33 -20.28
C PHE A 320 8.32 33.32 -19.23
N ARG A 321 7.76 33.24 -18.02
CA ARG A 321 7.97 34.18 -16.91
C ARG A 321 8.55 33.54 -15.66
N ILE A 322 8.48 32.23 -15.54
CA ILE A 322 8.96 31.49 -14.37
C ILE A 322 9.74 30.26 -14.84
N TYR A 323 10.93 30.06 -14.29
CA TYR A 323 11.64 28.78 -14.40
C TYR A 323 11.83 28.19 -13.00
N ASP A 324 11.05 27.16 -12.70
CA ASP A 324 11.07 26.45 -11.44
C ASP A 324 12.19 25.41 -11.43
N LEU A 325 13.11 25.53 -10.46
CA LEU A 325 14.23 24.63 -10.27
C LEU A 325 13.91 23.53 -9.24
N GLY A 326 12.69 23.51 -8.68
CA GLY A 326 12.17 22.47 -7.79
C GLY A 326 12.76 22.50 -6.38
N ALA A 327 12.61 21.36 -5.69
CA ALA A 327 12.87 21.20 -4.27
C ALA A 327 14.34 21.37 -3.84
N GLY A 328 14.53 21.88 -2.62
CA GLY A 328 15.82 22.06 -1.97
C GLY A 328 16.48 23.40 -2.26
N ASN A 329 16.88 24.09 -1.19
CA ASN A 329 17.64 25.35 -1.20
C ASN A 329 19.14 25.17 -1.49
N TYR A 330 19.51 24.35 -2.47
CA TYR A 330 20.91 24.15 -2.85
C TYR A 330 21.56 25.45 -3.36
N ALA A 331 22.79 25.75 -2.93
CA ALA A 331 23.44 27.02 -3.25
C ALA A 331 23.57 27.27 -4.77
N HIS A 332 23.84 26.22 -5.54
CA HIS A 332 23.95 26.31 -7.00
C HIS A 332 22.66 26.72 -7.70
N LYS A 333 21.47 26.53 -7.08
CA LYS A 333 20.20 26.99 -7.67
C LYS A 333 20.04 28.50 -7.59
N TYR A 334 20.70 29.17 -6.65
CA TYR A 334 20.58 30.63 -6.47
C TYR A 334 21.48 31.45 -7.41
N ILE A 335 22.39 30.81 -8.14
CA ILE A 335 23.30 31.51 -9.08
C ILE A 335 22.53 32.23 -10.20
N PHE A 336 21.29 31.84 -10.45
CA PHE A 336 20.41 32.40 -11.49
C PHE A 336 19.57 33.58 -11.00
N GLY A 337 19.85 34.14 -9.81
CA GLY A 337 19.02 35.20 -9.22
C GLY A 337 17.68 34.66 -8.70
N SER A 338 17.67 33.40 -8.30
CA SER A 338 16.49 32.66 -7.92
C SER A 338 15.94 33.12 -6.57
N VAL A 339 14.64 32.95 -6.40
CA VAL A 339 13.89 33.20 -5.17
C VAL A 339 13.26 31.91 -4.66
N SER A 340 12.91 31.91 -3.38
CA SER A 340 12.43 30.73 -2.69
C SER A 340 10.96 30.84 -2.36
N ARG A 341 10.26 29.71 -2.41
CA ARG A 341 8.91 29.54 -1.86
C ARG A 341 8.87 28.32 -0.97
N ARG A 342 7.97 28.31 0.00
CA ARG A 342 7.73 27.14 0.84
C ARG A 342 6.54 26.35 0.30
N ILE A 343 6.72 25.05 0.23
CA ILE A 343 5.70 24.09 -0.16
C ILE A 343 5.26 23.37 1.10
N GLU A 344 3.95 23.26 1.28
CA GLU A 344 3.35 22.76 2.51
C GLU A 344 2.82 21.34 2.34
N ARG A 345 2.67 20.67 3.49
CA ARG A 345 2.17 19.31 3.58
C ARG A 345 1.31 19.20 4.81
N PHE A 346 0.22 18.47 4.68
CA PHE A 346 -0.70 18.21 5.78
C PHE A 346 -1.01 16.73 5.83
N ARG A 347 -1.20 16.22 7.04
CA ARG A 347 -1.64 14.86 7.27
C ARG A 347 -2.81 14.88 8.21
N ILE A 348 -3.83 14.11 7.87
CA ILE A 348 -4.99 13.86 8.70
C ILE A 348 -5.01 12.36 8.98
N ASP A 349 -4.92 11.99 10.24
CA ASP A 349 -5.07 10.62 10.71
C ASP A 349 -6.41 10.45 11.41
N THR A 350 -6.98 9.25 11.33
CA THR A 350 -8.09 8.87 12.22
C THR A 350 -7.58 8.80 13.65
N ARG A 351 -8.39 9.20 14.63
CA ARG A 351 -7.90 9.17 16.03
C ARG A 351 -7.66 7.77 16.57
N THR A 352 -8.35 6.78 16.02
CA THR A 352 -8.15 5.37 16.38
C THR A 352 -6.85 4.80 15.81
N GLY A 353 -6.22 5.47 14.83
CA GLY A 353 -5.11 4.93 14.03
C GLY A 353 -5.52 3.74 13.14
N ARG A 354 -6.82 3.42 13.09
CA ARG A 354 -7.39 2.37 12.25
C ARG A 354 -8.24 2.99 11.16
N ASN A 355 -8.53 2.22 10.13
CA ASN A 355 -9.43 2.70 9.08
C ASN A 355 -10.80 3.10 9.64
N LEU A 356 -11.42 4.12 9.02
CA LEU A 356 -12.79 4.51 9.33
C LEU A 356 -13.75 3.32 9.23
N GLY A 357 -14.58 3.13 10.25
CA GLY A 357 -15.49 1.98 10.35
C GLY A 357 -14.81 0.64 10.65
N GLU A 358 -13.51 0.64 10.98
CA GLU A 358 -12.67 -0.55 11.20
C GLU A 358 -12.70 -1.57 10.03
N ARG A 359 -12.89 -1.06 8.81
CA ARG A 359 -12.93 -1.85 7.58
C ARG A 359 -11.88 -1.36 6.59
N LEU A 360 -11.44 -2.22 5.69
CA LEU A 360 -10.61 -1.79 4.57
C LEU A 360 -11.50 -1.16 3.47
N ASP A 361 -10.89 -0.31 2.67
CA ASP A 361 -11.54 0.20 1.46
C ASP A 361 -11.69 -0.93 0.44
N PRO A 362 -12.89 -1.18 -0.14
CA PRO A 362 -13.09 -2.28 -1.07
C PRO A 362 -12.11 -2.30 -2.26
N HIS A 363 -11.64 -1.13 -2.70
CA HIS A 363 -10.69 -1.03 -3.81
C HIS A 363 -9.34 -1.68 -3.53
N CYS A 364 -8.97 -1.89 -2.25
CA CYS A 364 -7.71 -2.53 -1.92
C CYS A 364 -7.78 -4.06 -1.85
N LEU A 365 -8.98 -4.65 -1.93
CA LEU A 365 -9.16 -6.09 -1.77
C LEU A 365 -8.24 -6.93 -2.67
N PRO A 366 -8.11 -6.67 -3.99
CA PRO A 366 -7.23 -7.48 -4.84
C PRO A 366 -5.76 -7.45 -4.37
N PHE A 367 -5.29 -6.30 -3.91
CA PHE A 367 -3.94 -6.15 -3.38
C PHE A 367 -3.76 -6.89 -2.05
N VAL A 368 -4.73 -6.77 -1.14
CA VAL A 368 -4.67 -7.43 0.17
C VAL A 368 -4.72 -8.93 0.03
N VAL A 369 -5.57 -9.46 -0.86
CA VAL A 369 -5.67 -10.90 -1.17
C VAL A 369 -4.33 -11.44 -1.68
N ALA A 370 -3.73 -10.78 -2.67
CA ALA A 370 -2.40 -11.18 -3.15
C ALA A 370 -1.34 -11.08 -2.03
N ARG A 371 -1.46 -10.12 -1.10
CA ARG A 371 -0.52 -9.96 0.00
C ARG A 371 -0.68 -11.04 1.07
N ILE A 372 -1.91 -11.43 1.44
CA ILE A 372 -2.13 -12.51 2.41
C ILE A 372 -1.64 -13.85 1.88
N GLU A 373 -1.76 -14.13 0.58
CA GLU A 373 -1.21 -15.33 -0.04
C GLU A 373 0.32 -15.38 0.08
N ASN A 374 0.99 -14.24 -0.17
CA ASN A 374 2.42 -14.12 -0.02
C ASN A 374 2.88 -14.26 1.45
N LEU A 375 2.11 -13.72 2.40
CA LEU A 375 2.38 -13.89 3.83
C LEU A 375 2.23 -15.34 4.26
N HIS A 376 1.18 -16.02 3.79
CA HIS A 376 0.94 -17.43 4.05
C HIS A 376 2.07 -18.29 3.51
N ALA A 377 2.47 -18.08 2.25
CA ALA A 377 3.59 -18.78 1.62
C ALA A 377 4.92 -18.54 2.34
N ALA A 378 5.08 -17.38 2.98
CA ALA A 378 6.24 -17.06 3.81
C ALA A 378 6.16 -17.59 5.25
N GLY A 379 5.06 -18.26 5.63
CA GLY A 379 4.85 -18.83 6.97
C GLY A 379 4.32 -17.84 8.02
N ASP A 380 3.94 -16.63 7.62
CA ASP A 380 3.42 -15.61 8.53
C ASP A 380 1.91 -15.78 8.75
N LEU A 381 1.56 -16.77 9.57
CA LEU A 381 0.17 -17.16 9.79
C LEU A 381 -0.62 -16.09 10.56
N THR A 382 0.04 -15.31 11.42
CA THR A 382 -0.58 -14.27 12.25
C THR A 382 -1.14 -13.15 11.38
N ASP A 383 -0.30 -12.53 10.54
CA ASP A 383 -0.76 -11.46 9.66
C ASP A 383 -1.66 -11.97 8.53
N THR A 384 -1.46 -13.22 8.09
CA THR A 384 -2.36 -13.87 7.13
C THR A 384 -3.77 -13.98 7.71
N GLU A 385 -3.92 -14.46 8.94
CA GLU A 385 -5.24 -14.59 9.57
C GLU A 385 -5.91 -13.23 9.77
N ILE A 386 -5.17 -12.22 10.24
CA ILE A 386 -5.69 -10.86 10.39
C ILE A 386 -6.20 -10.35 9.03
N GLY A 387 -5.38 -10.48 7.98
CA GLY A 387 -5.74 -10.08 6.63
C GLY A 387 -6.96 -10.83 6.10
N CYS A 388 -7.06 -12.14 6.31
CA CYS A 388 -8.23 -12.93 5.92
C CYS A 388 -9.50 -12.42 6.60
N ARG A 389 -9.45 -12.14 7.92
CA ARG A 389 -10.60 -11.57 8.64
C ARG A 389 -11.00 -10.20 8.10
N GLN A 390 -10.02 -9.35 7.75
CA GLN A 390 -10.30 -8.03 7.18
C GLN A 390 -10.93 -8.13 5.78
N VAL A 391 -10.49 -9.08 4.94
CA VAL A 391 -11.11 -9.38 3.63
C VAL A 391 -12.54 -9.89 3.83
N LEU A 392 -12.74 -10.88 4.69
CA LEU A 392 -14.05 -11.49 4.96
C LEU A 392 -15.05 -10.52 5.61
N ALA A 393 -14.57 -9.48 6.31
CA ALA A 393 -15.43 -8.41 6.82
C ALA A 393 -16.03 -7.53 5.73
N ILE A 394 -15.45 -7.51 4.53
CA ILE A 394 -15.92 -6.77 3.36
C ILE A 394 -16.65 -7.70 2.40
N GLU A 395 -16.05 -8.86 2.11
CA GLU A 395 -16.61 -9.88 1.24
C GLU A 395 -16.65 -11.24 1.96
N PRO A 396 -17.74 -11.56 2.69
CA PRO A 396 -17.82 -12.75 3.53
C PRO A 396 -17.61 -14.08 2.81
N MET A 397 -17.91 -14.14 1.52
CA MET A 397 -17.81 -15.34 0.69
C MET A 397 -16.54 -15.36 -0.18
N HIS A 398 -15.55 -14.50 0.10
CA HIS A 398 -14.30 -14.48 -0.66
C HIS A 398 -13.56 -15.81 -0.50
N LYS A 399 -13.49 -16.57 -1.61
CA LYS A 399 -13.09 -17.98 -1.62
C LYS A 399 -11.68 -18.22 -1.08
N GLU A 400 -10.71 -17.45 -1.56
CA GLU A 400 -9.28 -17.57 -1.22
C GLU A 400 -9.04 -17.25 0.26
N ALA A 401 -9.54 -16.11 0.75
CA ALA A 401 -9.45 -15.73 2.15
C ALA A 401 -10.14 -16.72 3.08
N LEU A 402 -11.31 -17.26 2.70
CA LEU A 402 -12.02 -18.26 3.49
C LEU A 402 -11.24 -19.57 3.59
N THR A 403 -10.60 -19.99 2.49
CA THR A 403 -9.77 -21.21 2.45
C THR A 403 -8.57 -21.07 3.39
N LEU A 404 -7.78 -19.99 3.23
CA LEU A 404 -6.62 -19.71 4.07
C LEU A 404 -7.00 -19.55 5.55
N TYR A 405 -8.09 -18.84 5.84
CA TYR A 405 -8.56 -18.66 7.21
C TYR A 405 -8.91 -19.99 7.88
N ARG A 406 -9.63 -20.87 7.16
CA ARG A 406 -9.99 -22.21 7.66
C ARG A 406 -8.76 -23.08 7.93
N GLU A 407 -7.77 -23.04 7.05
CA GLU A 407 -6.51 -23.77 7.23
C GLU A 407 -5.74 -23.31 8.48
N ILE A 408 -5.64 -22.00 8.69
CA ILE A 408 -4.94 -21.42 9.85
C ILE A 408 -5.68 -21.74 11.15
N VAL A 409 -7.00 -21.54 11.18
CA VAL A 409 -7.82 -21.82 12.36
C VAL A 409 -7.77 -23.30 12.70
N ALA A 410 -7.89 -24.20 11.72
CA ALA A 410 -7.76 -25.64 11.93
C ALA A 410 -6.39 -26.02 12.53
N SER A 411 -5.31 -25.42 12.04
CA SER A 411 -3.95 -25.64 12.52
C SER A 411 -3.75 -25.14 13.96
N ARG A 412 -4.30 -23.95 14.30
CA ARG A 412 -4.28 -23.41 15.67
C ARG A 412 -5.11 -24.24 16.64
N MET A 413 -6.28 -24.69 16.21
CA MET A 413 -7.17 -25.52 17.03
C MET A 413 -6.56 -26.89 17.32
N LEU A 414 -5.87 -27.50 16.34
CA LEU A 414 -5.10 -28.72 16.58
C LEU A 414 -4.05 -28.49 17.69
N TRP A 415 -3.38 -27.33 17.65
CA TRP A 415 -2.34 -27.00 18.62
C TRP A 415 -2.88 -26.69 20.03
N GLN A 416 -3.99 -25.95 20.14
CA GLN A 416 -4.63 -25.66 21.43
C GLN A 416 -5.24 -26.90 22.10
N ALA A 417 -5.84 -27.79 21.30
CA ALA A 417 -6.33 -29.08 21.80
C ALA A 417 -5.19 -30.00 22.29
N ILE A 418 -3.95 -29.70 21.91
CA ILE A 418 -2.73 -30.42 22.29
C ILE A 418 -2.04 -29.78 23.51
N SER A 419 -2.16 -28.47 23.72
CA SER A 419 -1.48 -27.73 24.81
C SER A 419 -2.28 -27.56 26.10
N SER A 420 -3.54 -28.04 26.18
CA SER A 420 -4.40 -27.78 27.34
C SER A 420 -4.29 -28.78 28.51
N ASP A 421 -3.41 -29.78 28.45
CA ASP A 421 -3.10 -30.64 29.60
C ASP A 421 -1.80 -30.14 30.29
N ASP A 422 -2.01 -29.06 31.06
CA ASP A 422 -1.24 -28.39 32.14
C ASP A 422 0.23 -27.92 31.95
N VAL A 423 0.40 -26.60 31.77
CA VAL A 423 1.03 -25.64 32.72
C VAL A 423 1.15 -24.28 32.01
N VAL A 424 0.79 -23.23 32.74
CA VAL A 424 1.07 -21.83 32.40
C VAL A 424 2.54 -21.64 32.00
N THR A 425 2.78 -21.30 30.74
CA THR A 425 3.67 -20.19 30.40
C THR A 425 3.06 -19.38 29.27
N ASN A 426 2.53 -18.23 29.67
CA ASN A 426 2.26 -17.11 28.81
C ASN A 426 3.61 -16.61 28.24
N THR A 427 3.90 -16.89 26.97
CA THR A 427 4.87 -16.09 26.19
C THR A 427 4.47 -16.09 24.72
N ALA A 428 4.18 -14.89 24.22
CA ALA A 428 4.15 -14.58 22.80
C ALA A 428 5.53 -14.80 22.17
N ALA A 429 5.58 -15.37 20.96
CA ALA A 429 6.44 -14.96 19.83
C ALA A 429 6.53 -16.06 18.75
N ASP A 430 6.20 -15.66 17.53
CA ASP A 430 6.12 -16.42 16.27
C ASP A 430 7.47 -16.96 15.74
N ASN A 431 8.31 -17.59 16.56
CA ASN A 431 9.45 -18.42 16.10
C ASN A 431 10.06 -19.29 17.21
N GLN A 432 9.83 -18.95 18.48
CA GLN A 432 10.36 -19.71 19.62
C GLN A 432 9.64 -21.07 19.79
N GLY A 433 8.34 -21.13 19.46
CA GLY A 433 7.54 -22.34 19.61
C GLY A 433 7.88 -23.49 18.64
N ALA A 434 8.53 -23.22 17.50
CA ALA A 434 9.02 -24.28 16.60
C ALA A 434 10.32 -24.91 17.12
N ILE A 435 11.19 -24.09 17.70
CA ILE A 435 12.45 -24.52 18.34
C ILE A 435 12.15 -25.34 19.60
N ASP A 436 11.19 -24.90 20.42
CA ASP A 436 10.79 -25.59 21.64
C ASP A 436 10.16 -26.97 21.36
N ARG A 437 9.49 -27.16 20.21
CA ARG A 437 8.90 -28.46 19.81
C ARG A 437 9.95 -29.51 19.43
N ALA A 438 10.98 -29.12 18.69
CA ALA A 438 12.05 -30.04 18.30
C ALA A 438 12.87 -30.49 19.54
N GLU A 439 13.11 -29.58 20.47
CA GLU A 439 13.77 -29.91 21.74
C GLU A 439 12.86 -30.76 22.65
N ALA A 440 11.55 -30.48 22.72
CA ALA A 440 10.60 -31.31 23.43
C ALA A 440 10.51 -32.74 22.85
N GLU A 441 10.56 -32.90 21.52
CA GLU A 441 10.59 -34.21 20.87
C GLU A 441 11.85 -34.99 21.28
N LYS A 442 13.01 -34.33 21.22
CA LYS A 442 14.29 -34.91 21.62
C LYS A 442 14.28 -35.34 23.09
N GLN A 443 13.71 -34.53 23.98
CA GLN A 443 13.55 -34.84 25.40
C GLN A 443 12.64 -36.05 25.63
N CYS A 444 11.51 -36.13 24.91
CA CYS A 444 10.62 -37.29 25.01
C CYS A 444 11.32 -38.57 24.54
N ARG A 445 12.05 -38.51 23.41
CA ARG A 445 12.82 -39.66 22.91
C ARG A 445 13.92 -40.09 23.90
N ALA A 446 14.60 -39.15 24.55
CA ALA A 446 15.59 -39.45 25.57
C ALA A 446 14.94 -40.09 26.83
N ALA A 447 13.83 -39.55 27.32
CA ALA A 447 13.10 -40.08 28.46
C ALA A 447 12.60 -41.51 28.19
N ILE A 448 12.10 -41.79 26.98
CA ILE A 448 11.67 -43.12 26.56
C ILE A 448 12.85 -44.10 26.45
N ALA A 449 14.04 -43.63 26.05
CA ALA A 449 15.24 -44.45 25.99
C ALA A 449 15.78 -44.81 27.38
N GLU A 450 15.71 -43.88 28.34
CA GLU A 450 16.09 -44.11 29.73
C GLU A 450 15.07 -44.95 30.49
N ASN A 451 13.78 -44.70 30.25
CA ASN A 451 12.68 -45.44 30.84
C ASN A 451 11.64 -45.81 29.77
N PRO A 452 11.72 -47.04 29.23
CA PRO A 452 10.75 -47.52 28.26
C PRO A 452 9.29 -47.56 28.74
N GLY A 453 9.05 -47.50 30.05
CA GLY A 453 7.73 -47.48 30.67
C GLY A 453 7.21 -46.08 31.02
N ASP A 454 7.85 -45.02 30.53
CA ASP A 454 7.39 -43.64 30.74
C ASP A 454 6.18 -43.34 29.83
N PHE A 455 4.98 -43.44 30.41
CA PHE A 455 3.76 -43.11 29.71
C PHE A 455 3.76 -41.67 29.21
N ASP A 456 4.16 -40.72 30.06
CA ASP A 456 3.96 -39.29 29.78
C ASP A 456 4.86 -38.86 28.62
N ALA A 457 6.07 -39.41 28.56
CA ALA A 457 6.97 -39.24 27.43
C ALA A 457 6.43 -39.89 26.15
N ALA A 458 5.91 -41.12 26.20
CA ALA A 458 5.33 -41.81 25.04
C ALA A 458 4.07 -41.11 24.49
N HIS A 459 3.18 -40.69 25.39
CA HIS A 459 1.97 -39.96 25.04
C HIS A 459 2.31 -38.59 24.44
N ARG A 460 3.23 -37.83 25.06
CA ARG A 460 3.70 -36.54 24.55
C ARG A 460 4.40 -36.65 23.20
N LEU A 461 5.23 -37.68 23.00
CA LEU A 461 5.89 -37.92 21.72
C LEU A 461 4.89 -38.21 20.61
N SER A 462 3.86 -39.03 20.87
CA SER A 462 2.82 -39.33 19.89
C SER A 462 2.09 -38.07 19.38
N ILE A 463 1.87 -37.11 20.28
CA ILE A 463 1.23 -35.84 19.99
C ILE A 463 2.13 -34.96 19.10
N LEU A 464 3.42 -34.88 19.43
CA LEU A 464 4.41 -34.12 18.65
C LEU A 464 4.57 -34.70 17.23
N LEU A 465 4.55 -36.02 17.08
CA LEU A 465 4.62 -36.70 15.80
C LEU A 465 3.35 -36.52 14.96
N LEU A 466 2.17 -36.52 15.59
CA LEU A 466 0.91 -36.21 14.93
C LEU A 466 0.90 -34.79 14.34
N LEU A 467 1.45 -33.81 15.06
CA LEU A 467 1.60 -32.43 14.58
C LEU A 467 2.51 -32.30 13.35
N ARG A 468 3.46 -33.23 13.19
CA ARG A 468 4.36 -33.30 12.02
C ARG A 468 3.82 -34.14 10.87
N SER A 469 2.58 -34.64 11.00
CA SER A 469 1.95 -35.56 10.03
C SER A 469 2.68 -36.91 9.87
N GLU A 470 3.46 -37.33 10.86
CA GLU A 470 4.19 -38.61 10.86
C GLU A 470 3.31 -39.71 11.50
N ALA A 471 2.19 -40.01 10.85
CA ALA A 471 1.11 -40.83 11.43
C ALA A 471 1.55 -42.24 11.90
N LYS A 472 2.49 -42.88 11.21
CA LYS A 472 2.96 -44.23 11.58
C LYS A 472 3.75 -44.25 12.88
N GLU A 473 4.63 -43.27 13.08
CA GLU A 473 5.42 -43.16 14.31
C GLU A 473 4.52 -42.69 15.46
N ALA A 474 3.61 -41.75 15.19
CA ALA A 474 2.61 -41.33 16.17
C ALA A 474 1.74 -42.51 16.64
N GLU A 475 1.34 -43.41 15.73
CA GLU A 475 0.56 -44.61 16.06
C GLU A 475 1.34 -45.57 16.97
N ALA A 476 2.63 -45.78 16.69
CA ALA A 476 3.46 -46.65 17.51
C ALA A 476 3.57 -46.12 18.95
N GLU A 477 3.80 -44.81 19.11
CA GLU A 477 3.98 -44.21 20.43
C GLU A 477 2.66 -44.07 21.21
N ILE A 478 1.53 -43.78 20.55
CA ILE A 478 0.24 -43.75 21.25
C ILE A 478 -0.24 -45.14 21.66
N ARG A 479 0.04 -46.19 20.85
CA ARG A 479 -0.22 -47.58 21.22
C ARG A 479 0.61 -47.99 22.42
N ARG A 480 1.89 -47.63 22.45
CA ARG A 480 2.76 -47.85 23.60
C ARG A 480 2.26 -47.14 24.85
N ALA A 481 1.84 -45.88 24.75
CA ALA A 481 1.23 -45.18 25.89
C ALA A 481 -0.01 -45.92 26.41
N LEU A 482 -0.88 -46.41 25.51
CA LEU A 482 -2.06 -47.18 25.88
C LEU A 482 -1.77 -48.59 26.41
N GLU A 483 -0.63 -49.21 26.07
CA GLU A 483 -0.17 -50.44 26.71
C GLU A 483 0.25 -50.19 28.16
N LEU A 484 0.85 -49.03 28.44
CA LEU A 484 1.31 -48.65 29.77
C LEU A 484 0.15 -48.19 30.68
N ARG A 485 -0.79 -47.39 30.15
CA ARG A 485 -2.02 -47.00 30.86
C ARG A 485 -3.25 -47.13 29.93
N PRO A 486 -3.90 -48.31 29.91
CA PRO A 486 -5.06 -48.57 29.06
C PRO A 486 -6.31 -47.75 29.42
N ASP A 487 -6.35 -47.16 30.62
CA ASP A 487 -7.45 -46.41 31.20
C ASP A 487 -7.27 -44.88 31.09
N SER A 488 -6.28 -44.41 30.31
CA SER A 488 -6.12 -42.98 30.04
C SER A 488 -7.11 -42.46 29.01
N ALA A 489 -8.09 -41.67 29.45
CA ALA A 489 -9.05 -41.00 28.59
C ALA A 489 -8.35 -40.09 27.55
N ALA A 490 -7.33 -39.35 27.98
CA ALA A 490 -6.55 -38.47 27.12
C ALA A 490 -5.80 -39.24 26.01
N ALA A 491 -5.18 -40.39 26.32
CA ALA A 491 -4.50 -41.19 25.30
C ALA A 491 -5.48 -41.82 24.29
N HIS A 492 -6.67 -42.26 24.72
CA HIS A 492 -7.71 -42.69 23.79
C HIS A 492 -8.21 -41.53 22.92
N CYS A 493 -8.37 -40.33 23.47
CA CYS A 493 -8.72 -39.13 22.69
C CYS A 493 -7.64 -38.78 21.65
N THR A 494 -6.36 -38.78 22.05
CA THR A 494 -5.22 -38.57 21.12
C THR A 494 -5.18 -39.62 20.03
N TYR A 495 -5.44 -40.89 20.35
CA TYR A 495 -5.49 -41.95 19.34
C TYR A 495 -6.67 -41.74 18.38
N GLY A 496 -7.83 -41.31 18.88
CA GLY A 496 -8.96 -40.91 18.04
C GLY A 496 -8.58 -39.79 17.07
N ASN A 497 -7.84 -38.77 17.52
CA ASN A 497 -7.38 -37.67 16.66
C ASN A 497 -6.43 -38.16 15.56
N LEU A 498 -5.53 -39.09 15.88
CA LEU A 498 -4.64 -39.71 14.90
C LEU A 498 -5.43 -40.47 13.83
N LEU A 499 -6.40 -41.28 14.24
CA LEU A 499 -7.27 -42.03 13.30
C LEU A 499 -8.08 -41.08 12.42
N ALA A 500 -8.64 -40.01 12.99
CA ALA A 500 -9.36 -38.98 12.23
C ALA A 500 -8.44 -38.26 11.22
N ALA A 501 -7.17 -38.00 11.57
CA ALA A 501 -6.20 -37.38 10.68
C ALA A 501 -5.87 -38.25 9.46
N ILE A 502 -5.85 -39.58 9.63
CA ILE A 502 -5.71 -40.54 8.52
C ILE A 502 -7.06 -40.94 7.89
N ARG A 503 -8.14 -40.24 8.24
CA ARG A 503 -9.51 -40.41 7.74
C ARG A 503 -10.19 -41.74 8.11
N ASP A 504 -9.70 -42.44 9.13
CA ASP A 504 -10.41 -43.55 9.77
C ASP A 504 -11.37 -42.98 10.84
N PHE A 505 -12.52 -42.48 10.40
CA PHE A 505 -13.48 -41.80 11.27
C PHE A 505 -14.24 -42.77 12.16
N GLU A 506 -14.56 -43.98 11.67
CA GLU A 506 -15.18 -45.04 12.45
C GLU A 506 -14.25 -45.51 13.58
N GLY A 507 -12.97 -45.75 13.29
CA GLY A 507 -11.97 -46.06 14.31
C GLY A 507 -11.78 -44.92 15.31
N ALA A 508 -11.80 -43.67 14.83
CA ALA A 508 -11.73 -42.50 15.69
C ALA A 508 -12.90 -42.43 16.68
N ILE A 509 -14.14 -42.68 16.21
CA ILE A 509 -15.34 -42.70 17.06
C ILE A 509 -15.21 -43.74 18.18
N VAL A 510 -14.74 -44.96 17.86
CA VAL A 510 -14.51 -46.00 18.88
C VAL A 510 -13.55 -45.53 19.97
N ARG A 511 -12.49 -44.82 19.58
CA ARG A 511 -11.51 -44.27 20.54
C ARG A 511 -12.06 -43.11 21.34
N TYR A 512 -12.82 -42.21 20.73
CA TYR A 512 -13.51 -41.15 21.46
C TYR A 512 -14.55 -41.70 22.43
N ASP A 513 -15.28 -42.76 22.06
CA ASP A 513 -16.22 -43.43 22.95
C ASP A 513 -15.53 -44.06 24.16
N GLN A 514 -14.35 -44.64 23.96
CA GLN A 514 -13.54 -45.15 25.07
C GLN A 514 -13.06 -44.01 25.98
N ALA A 515 -12.62 -42.88 25.42
CA ALA A 515 -12.24 -41.70 26.20
C ALA A 515 -13.42 -41.15 27.01
N ILE A 516 -14.61 -41.08 26.41
CA ILE A 516 -15.86 -40.62 27.04
C ILE A 516 -16.31 -41.59 28.13
N ALA A 517 -16.16 -42.91 27.93
CA ALA A 517 -16.52 -43.91 28.93
C ALA A 517 -15.62 -43.83 30.18
N LEU A 518 -14.33 -43.54 29.97
CA LEU A 518 -13.36 -43.34 31.05
C LEU A 518 -13.57 -41.98 31.75
N GLU A 519 -13.89 -40.94 30.99
CA GLU A 519 -14.13 -39.59 31.49
C GLU A 519 -15.41 -38.97 30.86
N PRO A 520 -16.58 -39.15 31.50
CA PRO A 520 -17.84 -38.61 30.98
C PRO A 520 -17.91 -37.08 30.90
N GLY A 521 -16.97 -36.38 31.54
CA GLY A 521 -16.78 -34.92 31.50
C GLY A 521 -15.81 -34.43 30.41
N HIS A 522 -15.33 -35.30 29.52
CA HIS A 522 -14.31 -34.94 28.54
C HIS A 522 -14.90 -34.18 27.33
N ALA A 523 -15.18 -32.89 27.49
CA ALA A 523 -15.82 -32.05 26.46
C ALA A 523 -15.13 -32.10 25.08
N ILE A 524 -13.80 -32.17 25.05
CA ILE A 524 -13.02 -32.27 23.81
C ILE A 524 -13.32 -33.57 23.04
N ALA A 525 -13.40 -34.72 23.73
CA ALA A 525 -13.71 -36.00 23.10
C ALA A 525 -15.12 -36.01 22.50
N TYR A 526 -16.10 -35.38 23.16
CA TYR A 526 -17.45 -35.19 22.61
C TYR A 526 -17.44 -34.29 21.35
N ASN A 527 -16.72 -33.16 21.36
CA ASN A 527 -16.62 -32.30 20.18
C ASN A 527 -15.92 -33.03 19.01
N ASN A 528 -14.84 -33.76 19.28
CA ASN A 528 -14.09 -34.47 18.24
C ASN A 528 -14.86 -35.67 17.68
N LYS A 529 -15.61 -36.39 18.53
CA LYS A 529 -16.59 -37.39 18.10
C LYS A 529 -17.63 -36.77 17.18
N GLY A 530 -18.17 -35.60 17.54
CA GLY A 530 -19.11 -34.87 16.69
C GLY A 530 -18.55 -34.56 15.31
N ASN A 531 -17.29 -34.12 15.24
CA ASN A 531 -16.60 -33.87 13.96
C ASN A 531 -16.44 -35.14 13.12
N ALA A 532 -16.05 -36.26 13.73
CA ALA A 532 -15.92 -37.55 13.03
C ALA A 532 -17.29 -38.04 12.51
N LEU A 533 -18.34 -37.94 13.33
CA LEU A 533 -19.71 -38.27 12.93
C LEU A 533 -20.22 -37.40 11.79
N ARG A 534 -19.96 -36.09 11.83
CA ARG A 534 -20.31 -35.16 10.74
C ARG A 534 -19.60 -35.55 9.44
N ARG A 535 -18.32 -35.95 9.49
CA ARG A 535 -17.57 -36.42 8.31
C ARG A 535 -18.13 -37.72 7.72
N LEU A 536 -18.83 -38.52 8.52
CA LEU A 536 -19.55 -39.72 8.10
C LEU A 536 -21.01 -39.44 7.70
N GLY A 537 -21.46 -38.18 7.70
CA GLY A 537 -22.85 -37.81 7.38
C GLY A 537 -23.87 -38.15 8.49
N ARG A 538 -23.40 -38.45 9.71
CA ARG A 538 -24.25 -38.80 10.86
C ARG A 538 -24.59 -37.54 11.67
N SER A 539 -25.34 -36.63 11.05
CA SER A 539 -25.60 -35.28 11.56
C SER A 539 -26.30 -35.24 12.92
N ASP A 540 -27.35 -36.05 13.13
CA ASP A 540 -28.08 -36.10 14.41
C ASP A 540 -27.17 -36.50 15.59
N GLU A 541 -26.30 -37.49 15.36
CA GLU A 541 -25.37 -37.96 16.37
C GLU A 541 -24.23 -36.96 16.60
N ALA A 542 -23.83 -36.24 15.55
CA ALA A 542 -22.87 -35.15 15.65
C ALA A 542 -23.44 -34.01 16.51
N LEU A 543 -24.69 -33.61 16.26
CA LEU A 543 -25.41 -32.60 17.04
C LEU A 543 -25.46 -32.97 18.52
N ALA A 544 -25.92 -34.19 18.83
CA ALA A 544 -25.98 -34.70 20.19
C ALA A 544 -24.59 -34.67 20.88
N SER A 545 -23.53 -34.97 20.13
CA SER A 545 -22.16 -34.92 20.64
C SER A 545 -21.70 -33.48 20.92
N TYR A 546 -21.99 -32.52 20.04
CA TYR A 546 -21.69 -31.11 20.28
C TYR A 546 -22.49 -30.53 21.45
N GLU A 547 -23.77 -30.87 21.58
CA GLU A 547 -24.60 -30.44 22.70
C GLU A 547 -24.07 -30.96 24.04
N LYS A 548 -23.60 -32.21 24.09
CA LYS A 548 -22.92 -32.73 25.28
C LYS A 548 -21.63 -31.99 25.59
N ALA A 549 -20.80 -31.69 24.59
CA ALA A 549 -19.59 -30.89 24.79
C ALA A 549 -19.89 -29.49 25.37
N ILE A 550 -20.96 -28.84 24.88
CA ILE A 550 -21.41 -27.51 25.34
C ILE A 550 -22.04 -27.59 26.73
N ALA A 551 -22.83 -28.63 27.02
CA ALA A 551 -23.39 -28.83 28.36
C ALA A 551 -22.29 -28.99 29.42
N ILE A 552 -21.20 -29.66 29.07
CA ILE A 552 -20.03 -29.83 29.93
C ILE A 552 -19.21 -28.53 30.03
N ARG A 553 -19.01 -27.83 28.91
CA ARG A 553 -18.27 -26.56 28.84
C ARG A 553 -19.08 -25.51 28.05
N PRO A 554 -19.91 -24.69 28.72
CA PRO A 554 -20.83 -23.76 28.06
C PRO A 554 -20.18 -22.73 27.13
N ASN A 555 -18.95 -22.32 27.45
CA ASN A 555 -18.17 -21.37 26.64
C ASN A 555 -17.18 -22.09 25.69
N TYR A 556 -17.46 -23.34 25.31
CA TYR A 556 -16.61 -24.04 24.35
C TYR A 556 -16.92 -23.56 22.93
N GLU A 557 -16.29 -22.44 22.56
CA GLU A 557 -16.50 -21.73 21.28
C GLU A 557 -16.44 -22.67 20.06
N GLN A 558 -15.54 -23.67 20.09
CA GLN A 558 -15.39 -24.63 19.00
C GLN A 558 -16.60 -25.56 18.85
N ALA A 559 -17.16 -26.06 19.96
CA ALA A 559 -18.36 -26.88 19.92
C ALA A 559 -19.59 -26.05 19.51
N LEU A 560 -19.67 -24.79 19.96
CA LEU A 560 -20.71 -23.84 19.53
C LEU A 560 -20.65 -23.57 18.02
N ALA A 561 -19.45 -23.32 17.47
CA ALA A 561 -19.23 -23.09 16.06
C ALA A 561 -19.51 -24.36 15.21
N ASN A 562 -19.04 -25.53 15.65
CA ASN A 562 -19.30 -26.79 14.95
C ASN A 562 -20.78 -27.16 14.93
N ARG A 563 -21.50 -26.86 16.02
CA ARG A 563 -22.95 -27.01 16.09
C ARG A 563 -23.67 -26.06 15.14
N ALA A 564 -23.28 -24.79 15.11
CA ALA A 564 -23.88 -23.80 14.20
C ALA A 564 -23.68 -24.18 12.73
N ALA A 565 -22.46 -24.61 12.36
CA ALA A 565 -22.15 -25.06 11.00
C ALA A 565 -22.99 -26.26 10.53
N LEU A 566 -23.46 -27.10 11.46
CA LEU A 566 -24.33 -28.23 11.13
C LEU A 566 -25.74 -27.78 10.71
N PHE A 567 -26.25 -26.69 11.29
CA PHE A 567 -27.56 -26.13 10.95
C PHE A 567 -27.54 -25.32 9.65
N ASP A 568 -26.41 -24.70 9.29
CA ASP A 568 -26.25 -24.03 8.00
C ASP A 568 -26.28 -25.05 6.83
N GLU A 569 -25.69 -26.24 7.00
CA GLU A 569 -25.74 -27.32 6.00
C GLU A 569 -27.14 -27.95 5.84
N GLU A 570 -27.93 -28.03 6.91
CA GLU A 570 -29.34 -28.45 6.84
C GLU A 570 -30.24 -27.42 6.11
N THR A 571 -29.90 -26.13 6.24
CA THR A 571 -30.63 -25.03 5.60
C THR A 571 -30.42 -25.02 4.07
N ASP A 572 -29.29 -25.53 3.59
CA ASP A 572 -28.99 -25.73 2.16
C ASP A 572 -29.67 -26.97 1.53
N MET A 573 -30.17 -27.90 2.36
CA MET A 573 -30.80 -29.16 1.91
C MET A 573 -32.34 -29.12 1.93
N LEU A 574 -32.96 -28.05 2.44
CA LEU A 574 -34.40 -27.83 2.35
C LEU A 574 -34.74 -27.02 1.08
N PRO A 575 -35.56 -27.55 0.15
CA PRO A 575 -36.02 -26.75 -0.98
C PRO A 575 -36.84 -25.57 -0.47
N ALA A 576 -36.55 -24.38 -1.01
CA ALA A 576 -37.22 -23.12 -0.75
C ALA A 576 -38.74 -23.19 -0.95
N VAL A 577 -39.50 -23.60 0.07
CA VAL A 577 -40.96 -23.44 0.16
C VAL A 577 -41.36 -23.31 1.64
N VAL A 578 -41.50 -22.08 2.13
CA VAL A 578 -42.76 -21.49 2.63
C VAL A 578 -42.43 -20.11 3.21
N GLN A 579 -43.10 -19.11 2.63
CA GLN A 579 -43.15 -17.71 2.97
C GLN A 579 -43.67 -17.40 4.39
N LEU A 580 -43.19 -16.25 4.90
CA LEU A 580 -43.93 -15.23 5.68
C LEU A 580 -44.56 -15.69 7.00
N SER A 581 -44.09 -15.13 8.12
CA SER A 581 -44.70 -13.94 8.72
C SER A 581 -44.24 -13.66 10.17
N ARG A 582 -44.16 -12.35 10.49
CA ARG A 582 -44.15 -11.68 11.81
C ARG A 582 -42.81 -11.36 12.49
N LEU A 583 -42.39 -10.10 12.29
CA LEU A 583 -41.89 -9.20 13.34
C LEU A 583 -43.01 -8.90 14.39
N PRO A 584 -42.77 -8.21 15.53
CA PRO A 584 -41.60 -8.05 16.44
C PRO A 584 -42.05 -8.25 17.93
N PRO A 585 -41.55 -7.62 19.04
CA PRO A 585 -40.33 -6.82 19.32
C PRO A 585 -39.57 -7.18 20.64
N ASN A 586 -38.39 -6.56 20.82
CA ASN A 586 -37.62 -6.40 22.08
C ASN A 586 -37.04 -7.65 22.77
N VAL A 587 -35.71 -7.82 22.72
CA VAL A 587 -34.73 -7.67 23.83
C VAL A 587 -33.35 -7.50 23.20
#